data_AF-A0A127CIY6-F1
#
_entry.id   AF-A0A127CIY6-F1
#
_cell.length_a   1.000
_cell.length_b   1.000
_cell.length_c   1.000
_cell.angle_alpha   90.00
_cell.angle_beta   90.00
_cell.angle_gamma   90.00
#
_symmetry.space_group_name_H-M   'P 1'
#
loop_
_entity.id
_entity.type
_entity.pdbx_description
1 polymer ?
#
loop_
_entity_poly.entity_id
_entity_poly.type
_entity_poly.pdbx_seq_one_letter_code
_entity_poly.pdbx_strand_id
1 'polypeptide(L)'
;MTQYSNVTIDPTVTNGSQLAANINSWRTATLSLHSGVERPAYATGGTMWISTASKPWKLYVFDGAADVAIGEVDPDGHGFLSAGGTGFTNDLMTAQNAADARHKLGAYAENGGTLSGYVRVMFDGATLASFQASGQNDARIEFRANNGGNSYVEVGQRSNGDGFIWSRGMEYSFRSNGDLAAGAGWTLHADGNVSGSVWNNWGRSDAYSAIHDRIESRASAYANSRAAAGARVQHDSGTYEIGTVQTTGNTVDCPAGMFITGLRCQNYDWAVREIYVRAKYARNQ
;
A
#
# COMPACT_ATOMS: atom_id res chain seq x y z
N MET A 1 -41.76 -45.72 -3.73
CA MET A 1 -40.93 -46.84 -4.22
C MET A 1 -41.07 -47.97 -3.22
N THR A 2 -41.74 -49.06 -3.59
CA THR A 2 -42.16 -50.13 -2.66
C THR A 2 -41.63 -51.50 -3.10
N GLN A 3 -40.52 -51.51 -3.85
CA GLN A 3 -40.14 -52.62 -4.72
C GLN A 3 -39.30 -53.68 -3.98
N TYR A 4 -39.79 -54.21 -2.85
CA TYR A 4 -39.39 -55.58 -2.51
C TYR A 4 -40.12 -56.47 -3.49
N SER A 5 -39.36 -57.27 -4.28
CA SER A 5 -39.81 -58.28 -5.25
C SER A 5 -41.33 -58.33 -5.39
N ASN A 6 -41.87 -57.83 -6.50
CA ASN A 6 -43.29 -57.99 -6.87
C ASN A 6 -43.55 -59.49 -7.14
N VAL A 7 -43.49 -60.33 -6.10
CA VAL A 7 -44.02 -61.68 -6.15
C VAL A 7 -45.51 -61.46 -6.34
N THR A 8 -46.04 -61.87 -7.49
CA THR A 8 -47.49 -61.86 -7.69
C THR A 8 -48.10 -62.69 -6.57
N ILE A 9 -48.82 -62.03 -5.66
CA ILE A 9 -49.54 -62.72 -4.58
C ILE A 9 -50.73 -63.41 -5.25
N ASP A 10 -50.49 -64.66 -5.65
CA ASP A 10 -51.52 -65.52 -6.22
C ASP A 10 -52.21 -66.27 -5.07
N PRO A 11 -53.52 -66.07 -4.84
CA PRO A 11 -54.24 -66.75 -3.76
C PRO A 11 -54.31 -68.27 -3.93
N THR A 12 -54.06 -68.80 -5.14
CA THR A 12 -54.06 -70.24 -5.41
C THR A 12 -52.71 -70.91 -5.09
N VAL A 13 -51.64 -70.12 -4.98
CA VAL A 13 -50.26 -70.61 -4.76
C VAL A 13 -49.66 -70.09 -3.44
N THR A 14 -50.05 -68.90 -3.00
CA THR A 14 -49.54 -68.22 -1.81
C THR A 14 -50.41 -68.56 -0.60
N ASN A 15 -49.92 -69.45 0.26
CA ASN A 15 -50.60 -69.70 1.53
C ASN A 15 -50.38 -68.54 2.53
N GLY A 16 -51.17 -68.52 3.61
CA GLY A 16 -51.12 -67.44 4.60
C GLY A 16 -49.74 -67.23 5.23
N SER A 17 -48.96 -68.30 5.43
CA SER A 17 -47.59 -68.20 5.95
C SER A 17 -46.62 -67.55 4.96
N GLN A 18 -46.73 -67.88 3.67
CA GLN A 18 -45.94 -67.25 2.60
C GLN A 18 -46.30 -65.78 2.43
N LEU A 19 -47.58 -65.43 2.49
CA LEU A 19 -48.02 -64.03 2.43
C LEU A 19 -47.44 -63.22 3.60
N ALA A 20 -47.53 -63.75 4.82
CA ALA A 20 -46.97 -63.08 5.99
C ALA A 20 -45.44 -62.90 5.88
N ALA A 21 -44.73 -63.90 5.35
CA ALA A 21 -43.30 -63.79 5.08
C ALA A 21 -43.00 -62.68 4.06
N ASN A 22 -43.70 -62.66 2.91
CA ASN A 22 -43.52 -61.66 1.87
C ASN A 22 -43.77 -60.24 2.40
N ILE A 23 -44.83 -60.04 3.19
CA ILE A 23 -45.16 -58.74 3.80
C ILE A 23 -44.07 -58.32 4.80
N ASN A 24 -43.59 -59.24 5.64
CA ASN A 24 -42.55 -58.92 6.61
C ASN A 24 -41.23 -58.56 5.91
N SER A 25 -40.87 -59.26 4.83
CA SER A 25 -39.67 -58.94 4.05
C SER A 25 -39.80 -57.62 3.31
N TRP A 26 -40.98 -57.33 2.72
CA TRP A 26 -41.28 -56.03 2.14
C TRP A 26 -41.17 -54.89 3.15
N ARG A 27 -41.73 -55.10 4.35
CA ARG A 27 -41.66 -54.15 5.46
C ARG A 27 -40.20 -53.88 5.84
N THR A 28 -39.41 -54.92 6.06
CA THR A 28 -37.99 -54.77 6.42
C THR A 28 -37.23 -54.02 5.34
N ALA A 29 -37.37 -54.40 4.08
CA ALA A 29 -36.70 -53.73 2.96
C ALA A 29 -37.08 -52.24 2.84
N THR A 30 -38.37 -51.91 3.03
CA THR A 30 -38.84 -50.52 2.95
C THR A 30 -38.33 -49.70 4.14
N LEU A 31 -38.40 -50.25 5.35
CA LEU A 31 -37.97 -49.56 6.58
C LEU A 31 -36.46 -49.39 6.67
N SER A 32 -35.68 -50.23 5.98
CA SER A 32 -34.22 -50.15 5.96
C SER A 32 -33.67 -49.42 4.73
N LEU A 33 -34.51 -48.82 3.88
CA LEU A 33 -34.13 -48.26 2.58
C LEU A 33 -33.28 -49.26 1.77
N HIS A 34 -33.75 -50.51 1.71
CA HIS A 34 -33.09 -51.60 0.97
C HIS A 34 -31.63 -51.85 1.40
N SER A 35 -31.29 -51.58 2.67
CA SER A 35 -29.91 -51.70 3.16
C SER A 35 -29.38 -53.13 3.19
N GLY A 36 -28.11 -53.33 2.86
CA GLY A 36 -27.41 -54.60 3.01
C GLY A 36 -25.94 -54.54 2.59
N VAL A 37 -25.19 -55.62 2.81
CA VAL A 37 -23.78 -55.72 2.34
C VAL A 37 -23.68 -55.74 0.81
N GLU A 38 -24.67 -56.30 0.13
CA GLU A 38 -24.78 -56.35 -1.33
C GLU A 38 -26.11 -55.73 -1.77
N ARG A 39 -26.18 -55.30 -3.04
CA ARG A 39 -27.43 -54.81 -3.63
C ARG A 39 -28.49 -55.91 -3.54
N PRO A 40 -29.73 -55.60 -3.12
CA PRO A 40 -30.78 -56.60 -3.13
C PRO A 40 -31.01 -57.17 -4.53
N ALA A 41 -31.07 -58.50 -4.67
CA ALA A 41 -31.18 -59.17 -5.97
C ALA A 41 -32.46 -58.80 -6.76
N TYR A 42 -33.49 -58.28 -6.08
CA TYR A 42 -34.74 -57.83 -6.69
C TYR A 42 -34.71 -56.35 -7.15
N ALA A 43 -33.61 -55.63 -6.92
CA ALA A 43 -33.49 -54.24 -7.32
C ALA A 43 -33.59 -54.10 -8.85
N THR A 44 -34.37 -53.13 -9.31
CA THR A 44 -34.46 -52.74 -10.73
C THR A 44 -33.96 -51.32 -10.93
N GLY A 45 -33.72 -50.92 -12.19
CA GLY A 45 -33.28 -49.56 -12.50
C GLY A 45 -34.16 -48.49 -11.84
N GLY A 46 -33.51 -47.53 -11.16
CA GLY A 46 -34.13 -46.51 -10.32
C GLY A 46 -34.19 -46.85 -8.82
N THR A 47 -33.83 -48.06 -8.41
CA THR A 47 -33.86 -48.45 -6.98
C THR A 47 -32.76 -47.74 -6.21
N MET A 48 -33.14 -47.00 -5.17
CA MET A 48 -32.20 -46.47 -4.18
C MET A 48 -31.95 -47.50 -3.09
N TRP A 49 -30.69 -47.69 -2.69
CA TRP A 49 -30.33 -48.62 -1.63
C TRP A 49 -29.07 -48.18 -0.87
N ILE A 50 -28.90 -48.69 0.36
CA ILE A 50 -27.73 -48.41 1.20
C ILE A 50 -26.82 -49.65 1.27
N SER A 51 -25.56 -49.50 0.85
CA SER A 51 -24.53 -50.51 1.10
C SER A 51 -23.93 -50.33 2.50
N THR A 52 -24.00 -51.39 3.30
CA THR A 52 -23.41 -51.48 4.64
C THR A 52 -22.11 -52.29 4.65
N ALA A 53 -21.51 -52.54 3.48
CA ALA A 53 -20.25 -53.30 3.35
C ALA A 53 -19.02 -52.52 3.89
N SER A 54 -19.12 -51.19 3.97
CA SER A 54 -18.09 -50.30 4.49
C SER A 54 -18.67 -49.31 5.50
N LYS A 55 -17.78 -48.63 6.24
CA LYS A 55 -18.08 -47.40 6.98
C LYS A 55 -17.20 -46.26 6.43
N PRO A 56 -17.75 -45.12 5.99
CA PRO A 56 -19.18 -44.77 5.95
C PRO A 56 -20.00 -45.67 5.00
N TRP A 57 -21.32 -45.73 5.23
CA TRP A 57 -22.27 -46.46 4.39
C TRP A 57 -22.41 -45.75 3.05
N LYS A 58 -22.58 -46.48 1.95
CA LYS A 58 -22.72 -45.87 0.62
C LYS A 58 -24.17 -45.86 0.18
N LEU A 59 -24.69 -44.69 -0.18
CA LEU A 59 -26.01 -44.54 -0.77
C LEU A 59 -25.89 -44.61 -2.30
N TYR A 60 -26.62 -45.56 -2.89
CA TYR A 60 -26.58 -45.87 -4.30
C TYR A 60 -27.94 -45.65 -4.97
N VAL A 61 -27.91 -45.33 -6.26
CA VAL A 61 -29.02 -45.51 -7.21
C VAL A 61 -28.59 -46.57 -8.21
N PHE A 62 -29.32 -47.68 -8.30
CA PHE A 62 -29.08 -48.68 -9.34
C PHE A 62 -29.66 -48.18 -10.66
N ASP A 63 -28.86 -48.01 -11.72
CA ASP A 63 -29.33 -47.48 -13.01
C ASP A 63 -29.91 -48.57 -13.95
N GLY A 64 -29.92 -49.83 -13.51
CA GLY A 64 -30.31 -50.99 -14.30
C GLY A 64 -29.12 -51.83 -14.79
N ALA A 65 -27.90 -51.28 -14.75
CA ALA A 65 -26.66 -51.98 -15.10
C ALA A 65 -25.62 -51.94 -13.95
N ALA A 66 -25.45 -50.79 -13.31
CA ALA A 66 -24.47 -50.55 -12.25
C ALA A 66 -25.04 -49.73 -11.08
N ASP A 67 -24.38 -49.84 -9.93
CA ASP A 67 -24.66 -49.01 -8.77
C ASP A 67 -23.94 -47.66 -8.87
N VAL A 68 -24.70 -46.59 -9.02
CA VAL A 68 -24.16 -45.22 -9.07
C VAL A 68 -24.18 -44.64 -7.65
N ALA A 69 -23.00 -44.40 -7.08
CA ALA A 69 -22.90 -43.77 -5.77
C ALA A 69 -23.40 -42.33 -5.85
N ILE A 70 -24.31 -41.95 -4.97
CA ILE A 70 -24.78 -40.57 -4.83
C ILE A 70 -24.26 -39.90 -3.56
N GLY A 71 -23.81 -40.70 -2.58
CA GLY A 71 -23.09 -40.18 -1.42
C GLY A 71 -22.75 -41.25 -0.40
N GLU A 72 -22.17 -40.80 0.69
CA GLU A 72 -21.80 -41.61 1.84
C GLU A 72 -22.52 -41.08 3.08
N VAL A 73 -23.08 -41.98 3.87
CA VAL A 73 -23.75 -41.71 5.15
C VAL A 73 -22.83 -42.21 6.24
N ASP A 74 -22.41 -41.32 7.13
CA ASP A 74 -21.67 -41.72 8.33
C ASP A 74 -22.68 -42.07 9.44
N PRO A 75 -22.88 -43.37 9.77
CA PRO A 75 -23.84 -43.76 10.79
C PRO A 75 -23.40 -43.34 12.20
N ASP A 76 -22.09 -43.13 12.43
CA ASP A 76 -21.53 -42.82 13.74
C ASP A 76 -21.47 -41.30 13.96
N GLY A 77 -21.08 -40.53 12.93
CA GLY A 77 -21.00 -39.06 12.95
C GLY A 77 -22.25 -38.32 12.46
N HIS A 78 -23.26 -39.03 11.93
CA HIS A 78 -24.50 -38.47 11.37
C HIS A 78 -24.30 -37.48 10.21
N GLY A 79 -23.20 -37.62 9.48
CA GLY A 79 -22.86 -36.79 8.32
C GLY A 79 -23.30 -37.41 6.99
N PHE A 80 -23.49 -36.56 5.98
CA PHE A 80 -23.66 -36.98 4.58
C PHE A 80 -22.57 -36.34 3.70
N LEU A 81 -21.93 -37.15 2.88
CA LEU A 81 -20.91 -36.72 1.92
C LEU A 81 -21.41 -36.99 0.49
N SER A 82 -21.54 -35.96 -0.35
CA SER A 82 -22.02 -36.16 -1.72
C SER A 82 -20.96 -36.85 -2.58
N ALA A 83 -21.37 -37.85 -3.35
CA ALA A 83 -20.50 -38.42 -4.38
C ALA A 83 -20.28 -37.36 -5.48
N GLY A 84 -19.01 -37.12 -5.83
CA GLY A 84 -18.63 -36.08 -6.79
C GLY A 84 -18.55 -34.65 -6.21
N GLY A 85 -18.82 -34.46 -4.92
CA GLY A 85 -18.54 -33.19 -4.25
C GLY A 85 -17.04 -32.89 -4.25
N THR A 86 -16.67 -31.63 -4.50
CA THR A 86 -15.29 -31.18 -4.28
C THR A 86 -15.00 -31.12 -2.79
N GLY A 87 -13.72 -31.10 -2.40
CA GLY A 87 -13.33 -30.88 -0.99
C GLY A 87 -14.04 -29.66 -0.39
N PHE A 88 -14.13 -28.56 -1.14
CA PHE A 88 -14.82 -27.34 -0.72
C PHE A 88 -16.33 -27.53 -0.49
N THR A 89 -17.02 -28.18 -1.43
CA THR A 89 -18.47 -28.44 -1.30
C THR A 89 -18.74 -29.34 -0.09
N ASN A 90 -17.92 -30.37 0.10
CA ASN A 90 -18.06 -31.31 1.21
C ASN A 90 -17.73 -30.66 2.57
N ASP A 91 -16.71 -29.81 2.61
CA ASP A 91 -16.38 -29.01 3.78
C ASP A 91 -17.56 -28.12 4.19
N LEU A 92 -18.19 -27.42 3.23
CA LEU A 92 -19.33 -26.57 3.52
C LEU A 92 -20.56 -27.37 4.01
N MET A 93 -20.82 -28.53 3.40
CA MET A 93 -21.97 -29.38 3.76
C MET A 93 -21.81 -30.06 5.13
N THR A 94 -20.58 -30.22 5.61
CA THR A 94 -20.27 -30.78 6.94
C THR A 94 -20.17 -29.72 8.03
N ALA A 95 -20.50 -28.46 7.74
CA ALA A 95 -20.44 -27.40 8.74
C ALA A 95 -21.50 -27.55 9.82
N GLN A 96 -21.10 -27.53 11.10
CA GLN A 96 -22.03 -27.75 12.22
C GLN A 96 -22.88 -26.51 12.55
N ASN A 97 -22.41 -25.32 12.17
CA ASN A 97 -23.08 -24.06 12.39
C ASN A 97 -22.58 -23.01 11.38
N ALA A 98 -23.20 -21.83 11.41
CA ALA A 98 -22.84 -20.73 10.52
C ALA A 98 -21.39 -20.24 10.71
N ALA A 99 -20.80 -20.34 11.90
CA ALA A 99 -19.42 -19.94 12.13
C ALA A 99 -18.42 -20.93 11.50
N ASP A 100 -18.69 -22.23 11.65
CA ASP A 100 -17.90 -23.30 11.03
C ASP A 100 -17.98 -23.24 9.49
N ALA A 101 -19.17 -23.01 8.94
CA ALA A 101 -19.37 -22.83 7.50
C ALA A 101 -18.54 -21.65 6.95
N ARG A 102 -18.52 -20.54 7.68
CA ARG A 102 -17.73 -19.36 7.35
C ARG A 102 -16.23 -19.64 7.41
N HIS A 103 -15.76 -20.37 8.42
CA HIS A 103 -14.36 -20.82 8.53
C HIS A 103 -13.91 -21.61 7.31
N LYS A 104 -14.76 -22.53 6.85
CA LYS A 104 -14.49 -23.34 5.67
C LYS A 104 -14.58 -22.56 4.36
N LEU A 105 -15.29 -21.43 4.32
CA LEU A 105 -15.30 -20.51 3.17
C LEU A 105 -13.98 -19.75 2.97
N GLY A 106 -13.12 -19.70 4.00
CA GLY A 106 -11.75 -19.17 3.90
C GLY A 106 -11.62 -17.63 3.86
N ALA A 107 -12.71 -16.86 3.81
CA ALA A 107 -12.66 -15.40 3.86
C ALA A 107 -13.90 -14.78 4.51
N TYR A 108 -13.91 -14.66 5.84
CA TYR A 108 -14.89 -13.84 6.57
C TYR A 108 -14.25 -13.16 7.78
N ALA A 109 -14.65 -11.93 8.05
CA ALA A 109 -14.48 -11.31 9.36
C ALA A 109 -15.85 -11.18 10.02
N GLU A 110 -15.89 -11.35 11.33
CA GLU A 110 -17.06 -11.00 12.14
C GLU A 110 -17.10 -9.49 12.37
N ASN A 111 -18.23 -8.95 12.85
CA ASN A 111 -18.32 -7.52 13.18
C ASN A 111 -17.29 -7.18 14.28
N GLY A 112 -16.35 -6.28 13.98
CA GLY A 112 -15.21 -5.96 14.84
C GLY A 112 -14.01 -6.92 14.73
N GLY A 113 -14.09 -7.97 13.91
CA GLY A 113 -12.99 -8.87 13.60
C GLY A 113 -12.05 -8.31 12.53
N THR A 114 -10.79 -8.75 12.54
CA THR A 114 -9.79 -8.40 11.53
C THR A 114 -9.50 -9.61 10.65
N LEU A 115 -9.67 -9.48 9.33
CA LEU A 115 -9.12 -10.44 8.37
C LEU A 115 -7.61 -10.20 8.27
N SER A 116 -6.80 -11.12 8.79
CA SER A 116 -5.35 -11.10 8.64
C SER A 116 -4.92 -12.01 7.48
N GLY A 117 -4.15 -11.48 6.52
CA GLY A 117 -3.69 -12.22 5.34
C GLY A 117 -3.94 -11.48 4.02
N TYR A 118 -4.06 -12.22 2.92
CA TYR A 118 -4.38 -11.67 1.61
C TYR A 118 -5.76 -12.18 1.14
N VAL A 119 -6.59 -11.28 0.62
CA VAL A 119 -7.78 -11.67 -0.14
C VAL A 119 -7.39 -11.66 -1.61
N ARG A 120 -7.27 -12.85 -2.20
CA ARG A 120 -7.02 -13.00 -3.63
C ARG A 120 -8.34 -13.29 -4.34
N VAL A 121 -8.82 -12.30 -5.10
CA VAL A 121 -9.93 -12.52 -6.03
C VAL A 121 -9.35 -13.16 -7.28
N MET A 122 -9.42 -14.49 -7.36
CA MET A 122 -9.01 -15.23 -8.56
C MET A 122 -10.19 -15.25 -9.53
N PHE A 123 -9.99 -14.70 -10.71
CA PHE A 123 -10.86 -14.96 -11.86
C PHE A 123 -10.30 -16.19 -12.60
N ASP A 124 -11.05 -16.80 -13.51
CA ASP A 124 -10.59 -17.93 -14.35
C ASP A 124 -9.40 -17.59 -15.28
N GLY A 125 -8.75 -16.44 -15.09
CA GLY A 125 -7.58 -15.94 -15.81
C GLY A 125 -6.57 -15.25 -14.89
N ALA A 126 -5.70 -14.39 -15.44
CA ALA A 126 -4.69 -13.66 -14.67
C ALA A 126 -5.31 -12.82 -13.52
N THR A 127 -4.64 -12.76 -12.36
CA THR A 127 -5.08 -11.96 -11.21
C THR A 127 -5.29 -10.50 -11.61
N LEU A 128 -6.53 -10.02 -11.63
CA LEU A 128 -6.88 -8.65 -12.02
C LEU A 128 -6.90 -7.67 -10.84
N ALA A 129 -7.15 -8.17 -9.63
CA ALA A 129 -7.16 -7.35 -8.43
C ALA A 129 -6.64 -8.12 -7.22
N SER A 130 -5.90 -7.45 -6.33
CA SER A 130 -5.49 -8.01 -5.05
C SER A 130 -5.60 -7.00 -3.91
N PHE A 131 -5.97 -7.50 -2.73
CA PHE A 131 -6.03 -6.73 -1.48
C PHE A 131 -5.06 -7.37 -0.49
N GLN A 132 -4.09 -6.59 -0.02
CA GLN A 132 -3.15 -6.99 1.02
C GLN A 132 -3.28 -6.04 2.22
N ALA A 133 -3.56 -6.58 3.40
CA ALA A 133 -3.55 -5.86 4.66
C ALA A 133 -2.85 -6.72 5.71
N SER A 134 -1.51 -6.68 5.72
CA SER A 134 -0.71 -7.42 6.69
C SER A 134 -0.05 -6.44 7.64
N GLY A 135 -0.31 -6.53 8.95
CA GLY A 135 0.26 -5.61 9.94
C GLY A 135 1.81 -5.57 10.06
N GLN A 136 2.52 -6.37 9.26
CA GLN A 136 3.99 -6.39 9.18
C GLN A 136 4.56 -5.84 7.85
N ASN A 137 3.74 -5.69 6.80
CA ASN A 137 4.16 -5.18 5.49
C ASN A 137 3.20 -4.09 5.02
N ASP A 138 3.40 -3.62 3.80
CA ASP A 138 2.53 -2.63 3.18
C ASP A 138 1.08 -3.13 3.08
N ALA A 139 0.14 -2.23 3.36
CA ALA A 139 -1.27 -2.42 3.10
C ALA A 139 -1.59 -1.81 1.72
N ARG A 140 -2.06 -2.60 0.76
CA ARG A 140 -2.27 -2.14 -0.61
C ARG A 140 -3.47 -2.77 -1.30
N ILE A 141 -3.98 -2.02 -2.27
CA ILE A 141 -4.93 -2.46 -3.28
C ILE A 141 -4.23 -2.34 -4.63
N GLU A 142 -4.23 -3.44 -5.39
CA GLU A 142 -3.59 -3.51 -6.69
C GLU A 142 -4.63 -3.83 -7.77
N PHE A 143 -4.57 -3.10 -8.88
CA PHE A 143 -5.38 -3.31 -10.07
C PHE A 143 -4.46 -3.58 -11.26
N ARG A 144 -4.62 -4.75 -11.90
CA ARG A 144 -3.80 -5.18 -13.05
C ARG A 144 -4.64 -5.25 -14.32
N ALA A 145 -4.03 -4.90 -15.46
CA ALA A 145 -4.59 -5.17 -16.78
C ALA A 145 -4.01 -6.47 -17.35
N ASN A 146 -4.86 -7.35 -17.90
CA ASN A 146 -4.41 -8.56 -18.60
C ASN A 146 -4.04 -8.25 -20.07
N ASN A 147 -3.05 -7.37 -20.28
CA ASN A 147 -2.61 -6.94 -21.61
C ASN A 147 -1.18 -7.42 -21.94
N GLY A 148 -0.66 -8.40 -21.19
CA GLY A 148 0.70 -8.94 -21.39
C GLY A 148 1.85 -8.02 -20.95
N GLY A 149 1.54 -6.80 -20.47
CA GLY A 149 2.52 -5.88 -19.89
C GLY A 149 2.46 -5.85 -18.36
N ASN A 150 3.50 -5.31 -17.73
CA ASN A 150 3.52 -5.01 -16.28
C ASN A 150 2.69 -3.75 -15.97
N SER A 151 1.47 -3.69 -16.52
CA SER A 151 0.54 -2.57 -16.44
C SER A 151 -0.36 -2.76 -15.23
N TYR A 152 0.02 -2.16 -14.11
CA TYR A 152 -0.80 -2.14 -12.92
C TYR A 152 -0.76 -0.76 -12.25
N VAL A 153 -1.81 -0.49 -11.47
CA VAL A 153 -1.90 0.63 -10.55
C VAL A 153 -2.03 0.05 -9.15
N GLU A 154 -1.26 0.58 -8.22
CA GLU A 154 -1.29 0.19 -6.82
C GLU A 154 -1.56 1.44 -5.98
N VAL A 155 -2.37 1.30 -4.94
CA VAL A 155 -2.57 2.35 -3.94
C VAL A 155 -2.48 1.71 -2.56
N GLY A 156 -1.75 2.31 -1.65
CA GLY A 156 -1.55 1.72 -0.33
C GLY A 156 -0.86 2.61 0.68
N GLN A 157 -0.54 2.00 1.81
CA GLN A 157 0.29 2.55 2.85
C GLN A 157 1.48 1.60 3.09
N ARG A 158 2.68 2.17 3.12
CA ARG A 158 3.92 1.49 3.45
C ARG A 158 3.98 1.15 4.94
N SER A 159 4.81 0.17 5.31
CA SER A 159 5.04 -0.20 6.73
C SER A 159 5.59 0.94 7.61
N ASN A 160 6.24 1.94 7.01
CA ASN A 160 6.72 3.14 7.71
C ASN A 160 5.64 4.22 7.89
N GLY A 161 4.40 3.97 7.44
CA GLY A 161 3.26 4.88 7.55
C GLY A 161 3.02 5.78 6.33
N ASP A 162 3.92 5.78 5.35
CA ASP A 162 3.79 6.63 4.16
C ASP A 162 2.70 6.09 3.22
N GLY A 163 1.80 6.95 2.74
CA GLY A 163 0.87 6.60 1.67
C GLY A 163 1.61 6.54 0.32
N PHE A 164 1.14 5.73 -0.62
CA PHE A 164 1.71 5.73 -1.98
C PHE A 164 0.68 5.37 -3.05
N ILE A 165 0.98 5.83 -4.27
CA ILE A 165 0.36 5.38 -5.52
C ILE A 165 1.48 4.91 -6.44
N TRP A 166 1.41 3.68 -6.93
CA TRP A 166 2.31 3.18 -7.97
C TRP A 166 1.59 3.17 -9.31
N SER A 167 2.21 3.74 -10.35
CA SER A 167 1.69 3.67 -11.70
C SER A 167 2.81 3.74 -12.72
N ARG A 168 2.73 2.90 -13.77
CA ARG A 168 3.70 2.88 -14.89
C ARG A 168 5.18 2.77 -14.45
N GLY A 169 5.44 2.00 -13.39
CA GLY A 169 6.80 1.81 -12.86
C GLY A 169 7.33 2.98 -12.03
N MET A 170 6.48 3.93 -11.67
CA MET A 170 6.82 5.08 -10.83
C MET A 170 5.97 5.09 -9.56
N GLU A 171 6.62 5.41 -8.44
CA GLU A 171 5.95 5.64 -7.16
C GLU A 171 5.70 7.14 -6.94
N TYR A 172 4.51 7.45 -6.47
CA TYR A 172 4.13 8.73 -5.91
C TYR A 172 3.88 8.54 -4.42
N SER A 173 4.74 9.08 -3.57
CA SER A 173 4.71 8.87 -2.12
C SER A 173 4.14 10.09 -1.41
N PHE A 174 3.21 9.85 -0.48
CA PHE A 174 2.61 10.79 0.45
C PHE A 174 3.19 10.51 1.84
N ARG A 175 4.29 11.19 2.17
CA ARG A 175 5.07 10.86 3.35
C ARG A 175 4.40 11.34 4.63
N SER A 176 4.62 10.61 5.71
CA SER A 176 4.15 10.92 7.06
C SER A 176 4.65 12.27 7.59
N ASN A 177 5.76 12.79 7.06
CA ASN A 177 6.27 14.14 7.37
C ASN A 177 5.56 15.27 6.59
N GLY A 178 4.59 14.95 5.73
CA GLY A 178 3.84 15.90 4.91
C GLY A 178 4.39 16.13 3.50
N ASP A 179 5.52 15.51 3.14
CA ASP A 179 6.09 15.65 1.80
C ASP A 179 5.32 14.84 0.75
N LEU A 180 5.24 15.38 -0.47
CA LEU A 180 4.77 14.67 -1.66
C LEU A 180 5.93 14.47 -2.64
N ALA A 181 6.23 13.24 -3.01
CA ALA A 181 7.33 12.91 -3.91
C ALA A 181 6.87 12.08 -5.11
N ALA A 182 7.52 12.27 -6.26
CA ALA A 182 7.33 11.43 -7.45
C ALA A 182 8.67 10.77 -7.83
N GLY A 183 8.91 9.56 -7.32
CA GLY A 183 10.16 8.83 -7.48
C GLY A 183 11.38 9.70 -7.16
N ALA A 184 12.36 9.69 -8.07
CA ALA A 184 13.56 10.54 -8.00
C ALA A 184 13.42 11.90 -8.72
N GLY A 185 12.22 12.25 -9.20
CA GLY A 185 12.01 13.41 -10.07
C GLY A 185 11.90 14.73 -9.30
N TRP A 186 10.95 14.81 -8.38
CA TRP A 186 10.67 16.00 -7.57
C TRP A 186 10.08 15.64 -6.21
N THR A 187 10.29 16.51 -5.23
CA THR A 187 9.61 16.48 -3.92
C THR A 187 9.05 17.87 -3.62
N LEU A 188 7.77 17.94 -3.29
CA LEU A 188 7.14 19.08 -2.65
C LEU A 188 7.22 18.85 -1.14
N HIS A 189 7.95 19.71 -0.46
CA HIS A 189 8.15 19.63 0.97
C HIS A 189 6.99 20.26 1.74
N ALA A 190 6.80 19.82 2.98
CA ALA A 190 5.76 20.36 3.87
C ALA A 190 5.91 21.87 4.19
N ASP A 191 7.11 22.43 4.04
CA ASP A 191 7.38 23.87 4.18
C ASP A 191 7.04 24.69 2.91
N GLY A 192 6.48 24.04 1.88
CA GLY A 192 6.13 24.65 0.60
C GLY A 192 7.30 24.72 -0.39
N ASN A 193 8.48 24.22 -0.03
CA ASN A 193 9.62 24.18 -0.92
C ASN A 193 9.47 23.07 -1.96
N VAL A 194 10.04 23.28 -3.15
CA VAL A 194 10.08 22.25 -4.20
C VAL A 194 11.53 21.91 -4.48
N SER A 195 11.89 20.66 -4.28
CA SER A 195 13.19 20.12 -4.69
C SER A 195 13.06 19.28 -5.96
N GLY A 196 14.07 19.35 -6.83
CA GLY A 196 14.08 18.64 -8.10
C GLY A 196 13.44 19.39 -9.30
N SER A 197 13.56 18.76 -10.47
CA SER A 197 13.14 19.25 -11.80
C SER A 197 13.80 20.55 -12.31
N VAL A 198 13.35 21.74 -11.86
CA VAL A 198 13.69 23.02 -12.52
C VAL A 198 14.79 23.82 -11.84
N TRP A 199 14.96 23.66 -10.53
CA TRP A 199 15.88 24.47 -9.72
C TRP A 199 17.34 24.05 -9.91
N ASN A 200 17.59 22.78 -10.25
CA ASN A 200 18.94 22.28 -10.55
C ASN A 200 19.58 23.05 -11.72
N ASN A 201 18.78 23.49 -12.70
CA ASN A 201 19.27 24.33 -13.80
C ASN A 201 19.76 25.71 -13.33
N TRP A 202 19.36 26.13 -12.12
CA TRP A 202 19.77 27.38 -11.48
C TRP A 202 20.87 27.14 -10.42
N GLY A 203 21.48 25.94 -10.41
CA GLY A 203 22.62 25.60 -9.55
C GLY A 203 22.26 25.28 -8.09
N ARG A 204 20.96 25.13 -7.77
CA ARG A 204 20.47 24.83 -6.42
C ARG A 204 19.44 23.71 -6.45
N SER A 205 19.41 22.91 -5.39
CA SER A 205 18.48 21.79 -5.26
C SER A 205 17.06 22.21 -4.84
N ASP A 206 16.90 23.44 -4.36
CA ASP A 206 15.65 23.96 -3.80
C ASP A 206 15.31 25.36 -4.32
N ALA A 207 14.00 25.67 -4.33
CA ALA A 207 13.47 26.92 -4.86
C ALA A 207 13.97 28.15 -4.09
N TYR A 208 13.99 28.07 -2.76
CA TYR A 208 14.35 29.20 -1.89
C TYR A 208 15.77 29.68 -2.19
N SER A 209 16.75 28.78 -2.18
CA SER A 209 18.15 29.09 -2.46
C SER A 209 18.35 29.52 -3.92
N ALA A 210 17.69 28.86 -4.87
CA ALA A 210 17.77 29.20 -6.28
C ALA A 210 17.30 30.64 -6.56
N ILE A 211 16.18 31.03 -5.94
CA ILE A 211 15.60 32.36 -6.06
C ILE A 211 16.48 33.39 -5.34
N HIS A 212 16.93 33.11 -4.11
CA HIS A 212 17.80 34.00 -3.34
C HIS A 212 19.08 34.33 -4.10
N ASP A 213 19.81 33.32 -4.59
CA ASP A 213 21.05 33.54 -5.34
C ASP A 213 20.82 34.34 -6.62
N ARG A 214 19.67 34.13 -7.28
CA ARG A 214 19.33 34.86 -8.49
C ARG A 214 19.01 36.32 -8.18
N ILE A 215 18.36 36.60 -7.05
CA ILE A 215 18.11 37.96 -6.56
C ILE A 215 19.44 38.64 -6.25
N GLU A 216 20.32 38.01 -5.48
CA GLU A 216 21.64 38.57 -5.12
C GLU A 216 22.52 38.81 -6.34
N SER A 217 22.58 37.85 -7.27
CA SER A 217 23.31 37.99 -8.53
C SER A 217 22.80 39.17 -9.37
N ARG A 218 21.47 39.32 -9.48
CA ARG A 218 20.86 40.44 -10.23
C ARG A 218 21.03 41.76 -9.52
N ALA A 219 20.91 41.81 -8.20
CA ALA A 219 21.11 43.01 -7.39
C ALA A 219 22.57 43.49 -7.49
N SER A 220 23.53 42.57 -7.40
CA SER A 220 24.95 42.85 -7.61
C SER A 220 25.24 43.36 -9.03
N ALA A 221 24.71 42.69 -10.06
CA ALA A 221 24.85 43.15 -11.44
C ALA A 221 24.24 44.54 -11.66
N TYR A 222 23.05 44.79 -11.08
CA TYR A 222 22.40 46.10 -11.13
C TYR A 222 23.24 47.18 -10.44
N ALA A 223 23.75 46.92 -9.23
CA ALA A 223 24.62 47.83 -8.50
C ALA A 223 25.91 48.13 -9.29
N ASN A 224 26.57 47.10 -9.83
CA ASN A 224 27.78 47.24 -10.64
C ASN A 224 27.54 48.01 -11.94
N SER A 225 26.36 47.88 -12.57
CA SER A 225 26.02 48.64 -13.79
C SER A 225 25.80 50.13 -13.55
N ARG A 226 25.47 50.52 -12.30
CA ARG A 226 25.24 51.90 -11.87
C ARG A 226 26.48 52.54 -11.26
N ALA A 227 27.42 51.75 -10.75
CA ALA A 227 28.75 52.21 -10.44
C ALA A 227 29.44 52.58 -11.77
N ALA A 228 29.76 53.86 -11.98
CA ALA A 228 30.47 54.27 -13.19
C ALA A 228 31.74 53.41 -13.33
N ALA A 229 31.98 52.86 -14.52
CA ALA A 229 33.15 52.03 -14.77
C ALA A 229 34.43 52.84 -14.44
N GLY A 230 35.13 52.45 -13.38
CA GLY A 230 36.30 53.18 -12.87
C GLY A 230 36.02 54.19 -11.76
N ALA A 231 34.84 54.18 -11.13
CA ALA A 231 34.56 54.93 -9.92
C ALA A 231 35.58 54.55 -8.82
N ARG A 232 36.59 55.39 -8.66
CA ARG A 232 37.52 55.37 -7.54
C ARG A 232 37.01 56.41 -6.56
N VAL A 233 37.19 56.19 -5.26
CA VAL A 233 37.04 57.27 -4.27
C VAL A 233 38.05 58.35 -4.65
N GLN A 234 37.59 59.38 -5.34
CA GLN A 234 38.39 60.55 -5.62
C GLN A 234 38.29 61.45 -4.40
N HIS A 235 39.42 61.65 -3.74
CA HIS A 235 39.52 62.68 -2.73
C HIS A 235 39.51 64.04 -3.44
N ASP A 236 38.92 65.06 -2.82
CA ASP A 236 39.06 66.41 -3.35
C ASP A 236 40.54 66.84 -3.42
N SER A 237 40.84 67.77 -4.32
CA SER A 237 42.19 68.33 -4.44
C SER A 237 42.55 69.17 -3.20
N GLY A 238 41.56 69.61 -2.42
CA GLY A 238 41.73 70.27 -1.15
C GLY A 238 42.37 69.34 -0.11
N THR A 239 43.32 69.85 0.64
CA THR A 239 43.81 69.21 1.86
C THR A 239 43.36 70.07 3.01
N TYR A 240 42.46 69.57 3.86
CA TYR A 240 41.93 70.32 4.98
C TYR A 240 42.70 69.96 6.26
N GLU A 241 43.13 70.96 7.00
CA GLU A 241 43.73 70.77 8.32
C GLU A 241 42.60 70.80 9.34
N ILE A 242 42.30 69.63 9.93
CA ILE A 242 41.13 69.42 10.79
C ILE A 242 41.45 69.53 12.28
N GLY A 243 42.72 69.77 12.61
CA GLY A 243 43.17 70.02 13.97
C GLY A 243 44.69 70.02 14.09
N THR A 244 45.17 70.54 15.22
CA THR A 244 46.58 70.55 15.61
C THR A 244 46.78 69.69 16.86
N VAL A 245 47.78 68.81 16.83
CA VAL A 245 48.20 68.00 17.96
C VAL A 245 49.53 68.54 18.47
N GLN A 246 49.56 68.96 19.74
CA GLN A 246 50.80 69.10 20.48
C GLN A 246 51.23 67.71 20.97
N THR A 247 52.55 67.44 21.05
CA THR A 247 53.14 66.10 21.27
C THR A 247 52.87 65.50 22.66
N THR A 248 51.98 66.09 23.46
CA THR A 248 51.53 65.60 24.76
C THR A 248 50.04 65.31 24.74
N GLY A 249 49.66 64.06 24.42
CA GLY A 249 48.39 63.46 24.84
C GLY A 249 47.08 63.98 24.24
N ASN A 250 47.06 64.61 23.07
CA ASN A 250 45.81 65.07 22.45
C ASN A 250 45.18 64.01 21.52
N THR A 251 43.86 63.86 21.59
CA THR A 251 43.05 63.11 20.61
C THR A 251 42.42 64.10 19.63
N VAL A 252 42.58 63.87 18.33
CA VAL A 252 41.91 64.64 17.28
C VAL A 252 41.03 63.68 16.49
N ASP A 253 39.72 63.87 16.60
CA ASP A 253 38.74 63.07 15.90
C ASP A 253 38.52 63.60 14.48
N CYS A 254 38.47 62.69 13.52
CA CYS A 254 38.16 63.04 12.15
C CYS A 254 36.65 63.35 12.01
N PRO A 255 36.25 64.50 11.44
CA PRO A 255 34.85 64.82 11.21
C PRO A 255 34.14 63.75 10.36
N ALA A 256 32.84 63.56 10.59
CA ALA A 256 32.03 62.59 9.85
C ALA A 256 32.10 62.82 8.33
N GLY A 257 32.38 61.75 7.57
CA GLY A 257 32.51 61.80 6.11
C GLY A 257 33.88 62.21 5.59
N MET A 258 34.84 62.45 6.48
CA MET A 258 36.26 62.64 6.14
C MET A 258 37.10 61.43 6.56
N PHE A 259 38.26 61.26 5.93
CA PHE A 259 39.29 60.31 6.36
C PHE A 259 40.65 61.01 6.43
N ILE A 260 41.48 60.60 7.40
CA ILE A 260 42.82 61.15 7.58
C ILE A 260 43.70 60.72 6.40
N THR A 261 44.35 61.69 5.77
CA THR A 261 45.20 61.47 4.60
C THR A 261 46.67 61.77 4.84
N GLY A 262 47.02 62.37 5.98
CA GLY A 262 48.42 62.61 6.33
C GLY A 262 48.60 63.54 7.52
N LEU A 263 49.86 63.77 7.85
CA LEU A 263 50.29 64.68 8.91
C LEU A 263 51.26 65.71 8.32
N ARG A 264 51.16 66.97 8.74
CA ARG A 264 52.18 68.00 8.46
C ARG A 264 52.76 68.48 9.77
N CYS A 265 54.07 68.39 9.91
CA CYS A 265 54.78 69.05 11.01
C CYS A 265 55.14 70.47 10.57
N GLN A 266 54.81 71.46 11.40
CA GLN A 266 55.31 72.83 11.24
C GLN A 266 56.20 73.16 12.43
N ASN A 267 57.46 73.48 12.16
CA ASN A 267 58.39 73.94 13.18
C ASN A 267 58.30 75.46 13.25
N TYR A 268 57.77 75.98 14.35
CA TYR A 268 58.10 77.34 14.77
C TYR A 268 59.30 77.27 15.72
N ASP A 269 60.17 78.28 15.61
CA ASP A 269 61.44 78.47 16.30
C ASP A 269 61.64 77.65 17.60
N TRP A 270 62.74 76.88 17.63
CA TRP A 270 63.32 75.94 18.62
C TRP A 270 62.50 75.26 19.75
N ALA A 271 61.21 75.55 19.99
CA ALA A 271 60.50 75.07 21.18
C ALA A 271 59.08 74.54 20.93
N VAL A 272 58.41 74.80 19.80
CA VAL A 272 57.04 74.29 19.57
C VAL A 272 56.93 73.55 18.24
N ARG A 273 56.69 72.23 18.32
CA ARG A 273 56.34 71.38 17.18
C ARG A 273 54.82 71.19 17.16
N GLU A 274 54.15 71.78 16.18
CA GLU A 274 52.73 71.51 15.93
C GLU A 274 52.60 70.48 14.81
N ILE A 275 51.82 69.43 15.07
CA ILE A 275 51.46 68.43 14.05
C ILE A 275 50.03 68.71 13.61
N TYR A 276 49.88 69.12 12.36
CA TYR A 276 48.59 69.31 11.71
C TYR A 276 48.09 67.97 11.16
N VAL A 277 46.88 67.57 11.56
CA VAL A 277 46.21 66.39 11.01
C VAL A 277 45.44 66.81 9.76
N ARG A 278 45.70 66.12 8.65
CA ARG A 278 45.07 66.42 7.36
C ARG A 278 44.04 65.36 7.02
N ALA A 279 42.88 65.81 6.60
CA ALA A 279 41.80 64.94 6.16
C ALA A 279 41.18 65.44 4.85
N LYS A 280 40.47 64.54 4.18
CA LYS A 280 39.76 64.80 2.93
C LYS A 280 38.37 64.21 2.96
N TYR A 281 37.44 64.79 2.20
CA TYR A 281 36.10 64.21 2.03
C TYR A 281 36.16 62.98 1.13
N ALA A 282 35.46 61.92 1.52
CA ALA A 282 35.11 60.86 0.59
C ALA A 282 33.90 61.31 -0.24
N ARG A 283 34.05 61.39 -1.56
CA ARG A 283 32.92 61.57 -2.47
C ARG A 283 32.83 60.36 -3.39
N ASN A 284 31.63 59.79 -3.50
CA ASN A 284 31.30 58.94 -4.64
C ASN A 284 31.01 59.87 -5.82
N GLN A 285 31.81 59.76 -6.88
CA GLN A 285 31.51 60.31 -8.20
C GLN A 285 31.61 59.19 -9.23
#